data_AF-A0A226HGL5-F1
#
_entry.id   AF-A0A226HGL5-F1
#
_cell.length_a   1.000
_cell.length_b   1.000
_cell.length_c   1.000
_cell.angle_alpha   90.00
_cell.angle_beta   90.00
_cell.angle_gamma   90.00
#
_symmetry.space_group_name_H-M   'P 1'
#
loop_
_entity.id
_entity.type
_entity.pdbx_description
1 polymer ?
#
loop_
_entity_poly.entity_id
_entity_poly.type
_entity_poly.pdbx_seq_one_letter_code
_entity_poly.pdbx_strand_id
1 'polypeptide(L)'
;MSKFKNLDETQKFAIAIPVLFLVSGVAKSLVQRFRSSSDFHWIYVVGNVSCIVLSILLFFFSLANSISIIRDLKIKWTEKVLWLLLSSSIFLFVLILILIIALK
;
A
#
# COMPACT_ATOMS: atom_id res chain seq x y z
N MET A 1 -9.25 8.98 22.61
CA MET A 1 -8.14 8.81 21.65
C MET A 1 -7.04 7.84 22.17
N SER A 2 -7.41 6.78 22.93
CA SER A 2 -6.45 5.85 23.56
C SER A 2 -6.42 4.44 22.97
N LYS A 3 -7.42 4.04 22.15
CA LYS A 3 -7.54 2.67 21.63
C LYS A 3 -6.46 2.28 20.60
N PHE A 4 -5.92 3.24 19.84
CA PHE A 4 -4.88 2.95 18.83
C PHE A 4 -3.48 2.73 19.43
N LYS A 5 -3.26 3.13 20.69
CA LYS A 5 -1.93 3.04 21.33
C LYS A 5 -1.55 1.60 21.69
N ASN A 6 -2.54 0.71 21.84
CA ASN A 6 -2.36 -0.70 22.20
C ASN A 6 -2.56 -1.68 21.03
N LEU A 7 -2.57 -1.20 19.78
CA LEU A 7 -2.62 -2.10 18.63
C LEU A 7 -1.29 -2.85 18.47
N ASP A 8 -1.40 -4.12 18.10
CA ASP A 8 -0.27 -4.94 17.70
C ASP A 8 0.45 -4.31 16.49
N GLU A 9 1.75 -4.56 16.34
CA GLU A 9 2.52 -4.00 15.22
C GLU A 9 1.94 -4.40 13.87
N THR A 10 1.47 -5.65 13.72
CA THR A 10 0.84 -6.12 12.47
C THR A 10 -0.45 -5.37 12.13
N GLN A 11 -1.20 -4.94 13.14
CA GLN A 11 -2.40 -4.12 12.98
C GLN A 11 -2.05 -2.69 12.60
N LYS A 12 -1.00 -2.12 13.19
CA LYS A 12 -0.48 -0.79 12.81
C LYS A 12 -0.01 -0.80 11.35
N PHE A 13 0.71 -1.83 10.93
CA PHE A 13 1.12 -1.99 9.54
C PHE A 13 -0.07 -2.22 8.60
N ALA A 14 -1.08 -2.98 9.02
CA ALA A 14 -2.29 -3.16 8.22
C ALA A 14 -2.99 -1.83 7.89
N ILE A 15 -2.87 -0.81 8.75
CA ILE A 15 -3.36 0.56 8.50
C ILE A 15 -2.35 1.37 7.68
N ALA A 16 -1.07 1.33 8.05
CA ALA A 16 -0.04 2.16 7.44
C ALA A 16 0.15 1.84 5.94
N ILE A 17 0.09 0.56 5.57
CA ILE A 17 0.29 0.07 4.21
C ILE A 17 -0.67 0.75 3.22
N PRO A 18 -2.01 0.65 3.36
CA PRO A 18 -2.94 1.31 2.43
C PRO A 18 -2.83 2.84 2.46
N VAL A 19 -2.55 3.44 3.63
CA VAL A 19 -2.35 4.89 3.73
C VAL A 19 -1.13 5.33 2.91
N LEU A 20 0.01 4.64 3.06
CA LEU A 20 1.23 4.92 2.31
C LEU A 20 1.04 4.75 0.80
N PHE A 21 0.20 3.80 0.38
CA PHE A 21 -0.15 3.60 -1.01
C PHE A 21 -0.99 4.75 -1.59
N LEU A 22 -1.96 5.26 -0.82
CA LEU A 22 -2.69 6.47 -1.23
C LEU A 22 -1.76 7.67 -1.32
N VAL A 23 -0.86 7.84 -0.35
CA VAL A 23 0.15 8.91 -0.35
C VAL A 23 1.08 8.78 -1.57
N SER A 24 1.50 7.57 -1.95
CA SER A 24 2.33 7.37 -3.14
C SER A 24 1.57 7.76 -4.42
N GLY A 25 0.27 7.49 -4.50
CA GLY A 25 -0.59 7.94 -5.60
C GLY A 25 -0.72 9.47 -5.70
N VAL A 26 -0.88 10.14 -4.56
CA VAL A 26 -0.89 11.61 -4.50
C VAL A 26 0.47 12.18 -4.89
N ALA A 27 1.56 11.63 -4.35
CA ALA A 27 2.92 12.05 -4.68
C ALA A 27 3.19 11.90 -6.19
N LYS A 28 2.78 10.78 -6.80
CA LYS A 28 2.88 10.56 -8.24
C LYS A 28 2.14 11.65 -9.04
N SER A 29 0.93 12.00 -8.61
CA SER A 29 0.14 13.07 -9.25
C SER A 29 0.82 14.44 -9.16
N LEU A 30 1.49 14.74 -8.05
CA LEU A 30 2.27 15.97 -7.88
C LEU A 30 3.51 15.98 -8.79
N VAL A 31 4.23 14.87 -8.83
CA VAL A 31 5.44 14.69 -9.65
C VAL A 31 5.14 14.82 -11.15
N GLN A 32 3.95 14.40 -11.60
CA GLN A 32 3.52 14.55 -13.00
C GLN A 32 3.52 16.01 -13.49
N ARG A 33 3.39 17.00 -12.61
CA ARG A 33 3.42 18.43 -12.99
C ARG A 33 4.77 18.85 -13.58
N PHE A 34 5.84 18.15 -13.24
CA PHE A 34 7.18 18.43 -13.75
C PHE A 34 7.50 17.74 -15.07
N ARG A 35 6.56 16.96 -15.64
CA ARG A 35 6.80 16.17 -16.86
C ARG A 35 7.28 17.03 -18.04
N SER A 36 6.66 18.20 -18.23
CA SER A 36 6.92 19.08 -19.38
C SER A 36 7.89 20.22 -19.09
N SER A 37 8.42 20.33 -17.88
CA SER A 37 9.39 21.36 -17.54
C SER A 37 10.79 20.84 -17.82
N SER A 38 11.53 21.46 -18.74
CA SER A 38 12.91 21.09 -19.08
C SER A 38 13.84 21.10 -17.87
N ASP A 39 13.70 22.13 -17.03
CA ASP A 39 14.63 22.40 -15.93
C ASP A 39 14.35 21.49 -14.71
N PHE A 40 13.12 21.00 -14.60
CA PHE A 40 12.67 20.14 -13.50
C PHE A 40 12.29 18.73 -13.94
N HIS A 41 12.59 18.34 -15.19
CA HIS A 41 12.25 17.03 -15.74
C HIS A 41 12.85 15.88 -14.92
N TRP A 42 14.02 16.10 -14.32
CA TRP A 42 14.67 15.12 -13.45
C TRP A 42 13.81 14.75 -12.24
N ILE A 43 13.02 15.70 -11.69
CA ILE A 43 12.07 15.45 -10.59
C ILE A 43 10.99 14.46 -11.05
N TYR A 44 10.49 14.64 -12.28
CA TYR A 44 9.54 13.71 -12.88
C TYR A 44 10.11 12.29 -13.00
N VAL A 45 11.31 12.15 -13.57
CA VAL A 45 11.94 10.84 -13.79
C VAL A 45 12.20 10.13 -12.46
N VAL A 46 12.91 10.80 -11.53
CA VAL A 46 13.28 10.21 -10.23
C VAL A 46 12.05 9.95 -9.38
N GLY A 47 11.13 10.90 -9.31
CA GLY A 47 9.90 10.78 -8.51
C GLY A 47 8.99 9.67 -9.04
N ASN A 48 8.85 9.53 -10.36
CA ASN A 48 8.04 8.48 -10.94
C ASN A 48 8.63 7.09 -10.70
N VAL A 49 9.95 6.91 -10.87
CA VAL A 49 10.64 5.66 -10.53
C VAL A 49 10.49 5.33 -9.04
N SER A 50 10.66 6.31 -8.17
CA SER A 50 10.51 6.15 -6.72
C SER A 50 9.09 5.72 -6.32
N CYS A 51 8.06 6.30 -6.94
CA CYS A 51 6.67 5.91 -6.71
C CYS A 51 6.40 4.47 -7.15
N ILE A 52 7.00 4.02 -8.26
CA ILE A 52 6.87 2.64 -8.74
C ILE A 52 7.54 1.67 -7.75
N VAL A 53 8.78 1.94 -7.34
CA VAL A 53 9.52 1.12 -6.37
C VAL A 53 8.75 1.03 -5.05
N LEU A 54 8.27 2.16 -4.53
CA LEU A 54 7.46 2.21 -3.31
C LEU A 54 6.18 1.38 -3.44
N SER A 55 5.50 1.43 -4.59
CA SER A 55 4.29 0.64 -4.83
C SER A 55 4.56 -0.87 -4.83
N ILE A 56 5.68 -1.30 -5.44
CA ILE A 56 6.10 -2.71 -5.44
C ILE A 56 6.45 -3.17 -4.02
N LEU A 57 7.19 -2.35 -3.26
CA LEU A 57 7.52 -2.66 -1.86
C LEU A 57 6.26 -2.79 -1.02
N LEU A 58 5.31 -1.86 -1.14
CA LEU A 58 4.03 -1.91 -0.42
C LEU A 58 3.19 -3.13 -0.80
N PHE A 59 3.26 -3.59 -2.05
CA PHE A 59 2.59 -4.81 -2.50
C PHE A 59 3.16 -6.05 -1.78
N PHE A 60 4.48 -6.24 -1.77
CA PHE A 60 5.09 -7.38 -1.07
C PHE A 60 4.91 -7.28 0.45
N PHE A 61 5.00 -6.06 1.00
CA PHE A 61 4.82 -5.84 2.43
C PHE A 61 3.38 -6.09 2.88
N SER A 62 2.39 -5.73 2.05
CA SER A 62 0.97 -6.09 2.23
C SER A 62 0.78 -7.61 2.34
N LEU A 63 1.44 -8.38 1.46
CA LEU A 63 1.36 -9.84 1.48
C LEU A 63 2.04 -10.44 2.72
N ALA A 64 3.27 -9.99 3.04
CA ALA A 64 4.00 -10.44 4.22
C ALA A 64 3.21 -10.14 5.52
N ASN A 65 2.69 -8.93 5.66
CA ASN A 65 1.91 -8.54 6.84
C ASN A 65 0.61 -9.34 6.95
N SER A 66 -0.03 -9.67 5.82
CA SER A 66 -1.22 -10.53 5.82
C SER A 66 -0.91 -11.95 6.32
N ILE A 67 0.24 -12.52 5.94
CA ILE A 67 0.71 -13.82 6.46
C ILE A 67 0.98 -13.73 7.97
N SER A 68 1.65 -12.66 8.42
CA SER A 68 1.90 -12.41 9.85
C SER A 68 0.60 -12.28 10.65
N ILE A 69 -0.43 -11.62 10.12
CA ILE A 69 -1.74 -11.55 10.76
C ILE A 69 -2.30 -12.96 10.94
N ILE A 70 -2.28 -13.81 9.90
CA ILE A 70 -2.79 -15.19 9.99
C ILE A 70 -2.02 -16.01 11.04
N ARG A 71 -0.69 -15.94 11.03
CA ARG A 71 0.15 -16.79 11.86
C ARG A 71 0.22 -16.32 13.32
N ASP A 72 0.41 -15.04 13.54
CA ASP A 72 0.92 -14.52 14.82
C ASP A 72 -0.14 -13.74 15.62
N LEU A 73 -1.15 -13.14 14.96
CA LEU A 73 -2.15 -12.32 15.64
C LEU A 73 -3.19 -13.18 16.39
N LYS A 74 -3.14 -13.14 17.73
CA LYS A 74 -4.01 -13.88 18.65
C LYS A 74 -5.25 -13.08 19.05
N ILE A 75 -6.18 -12.92 18.11
CA ILE A 75 -7.49 -12.26 18.34
C ILE A 75 -8.63 -13.13 17.83
N LYS A 76 -9.88 -12.71 18.10
CA LYS A 76 -11.07 -13.39 17.58
C LYS A 76 -11.02 -13.46 16.05
N TRP A 77 -11.47 -14.59 15.51
CA TRP A 77 -11.42 -14.85 14.07
C TRP A 77 -12.11 -13.78 13.22
N THR A 78 -13.26 -13.29 13.69
CA THR A 78 -14.03 -12.23 13.01
C THR A 78 -13.23 -10.92 12.88
N GLU A 79 -12.55 -10.51 13.94
CA GLU A 79 -11.68 -9.32 13.92
C GLU A 79 -10.43 -9.57 13.06
N LYS A 80 -9.88 -10.78 13.12
CA LYS A 80 -8.72 -11.20 12.33
C LYS A 80 -8.95 -11.09 10.82
N VAL A 81 -10.15 -11.47 10.36
CA VAL A 81 -10.56 -11.32 8.95
C VAL A 81 -10.58 -9.85 8.54
N LEU A 82 -11.06 -8.94 9.39
CA LEU A 82 -11.07 -7.50 9.09
C LEU A 82 -9.65 -6.95 8.93
N TRP A 83 -8.73 -7.32 9.83
CA TRP A 83 -7.32 -6.92 9.73
C TRP A 83 -6.64 -7.49 8.49
N LEU A 84 -6.96 -8.74 8.15
CA LEU A 84 -6.45 -9.38 6.94
C LEU A 84 -6.95 -8.69 5.67
N LEU A 85 -8.24 -8.35 5.60
CA LEU A 85 -8.81 -7.61 4.47
C LEU A 85 -8.17 -6.22 4.33
N LEU A 86 -7.96 -5.53 5.45
CA LEU A 86 -7.31 -4.23 5.45
C LEU A 86 -5.85 -4.34 4.96
N SER A 87 -5.10 -5.28 5.50
CA SER A 87 -3.70 -5.51 5.13
C SER A 87 -3.55 -5.94 3.67
N SER A 88 -4.45 -6.78 3.16
CA SER A 88 -4.44 -7.30 1.78
C SER A 88 -5.10 -6.37 0.76
N SER A 89 -5.66 -5.23 1.18
CA SER A 89 -6.40 -4.31 0.29
C SER A 89 -5.61 -3.87 -0.94
N ILE A 90 -4.32 -3.53 -0.79
CA ILE A 90 -3.46 -3.16 -1.93
C ILE A 90 -3.23 -4.36 -2.85
N PHE A 91 -2.91 -5.52 -2.27
CA PHE A 91 -2.70 -6.74 -3.04
C PHE A 91 -3.94 -7.07 -3.88
N LEU A 92 -5.12 -7.03 -3.26
CA LEU A 92 -6.40 -7.26 -3.94
C LEU A 92 -6.66 -6.22 -5.02
N PHE A 93 -6.38 -4.94 -4.76
CA PHE A 93 -6.54 -3.87 -5.75
C PHE A 93 -5.66 -4.10 -6.99
N VAL A 94 -4.37 -4.40 -6.80
CA VAL A 94 -3.44 -4.68 -7.89
C VAL A 94 -3.85 -5.93 -8.67
N LEU A 95 -4.28 -6.99 -7.98
CA LEU A 95 -4.72 -8.24 -8.59
C LEU A 95 -5.98 -8.01 -9.45
N ILE A 96 -6.96 -7.25 -8.96
CA ILE A 96 -8.15 -6.86 -9.71
C ILE A 96 -7.78 -6.07 -10.97
N LEU A 97 -6.86 -5.11 -10.87
CA LEU A 97 -6.40 -4.34 -12.03
C LEU A 97 -5.76 -5.24 -13.10
N ILE A 98 -4.91 -6.18 -12.70
CA ILE A 98 -4.28 -7.14 -13.62
C ILE A 98 -5.35 -8.00 -14.30
N LEU A 99 -6.34 -8.50 -13.55
CA LEU A 99 -7.43 -9.30 -14.11
C LEU A 99 -8.26 -8.50 -15.14
N ILE A 100 -8.57 -7.23 -14.85
CA ILE A 100 -9.30 -6.37 -15.78
C ILE A 100 -8.50 -6.17 -17.08
N ILE A 101 -7.18 -5.99 -16.98
CA ILE A 101 -6.31 -5.83 -18.15
C ILE A 101 -6.22 -7.15 -18.94
N ALA A 102 -6.15 -8.30 -18.27
CA ALA A 102 -6.00 -9.60 -18.91
C ALA A 102 -7.30 -10.11 -19.58
N LEU A 103 -8.46 -9.68 -19.09
CA LEU A 103 -9.77 -10.02 -19.64
C LEU A 103 -10.21 -9.10 -20.79
N LYS A 104 -9.41 -8.07 -21.10
CA LYS A 104 -9.64 -7.12 -22.19
C LYS A 104 -8.81 -7.49 -23.41
#